data_AF-A0A7C3J0U6-F1
#
_entry.id   AF-A0A7C3J0U6-F1
#
_cell.length_a   1.000
_cell.length_b   1.000
_cell.length_c   1.000
_cell.angle_alpha   90.00
_cell.angle_beta   90.00
_cell.angle_gamma   90.00
#
_symmetry.space_group_name_H-M   'P 1'
#
loop_
_entity.id
_entity.type
_entity.pdbx_description
1 polymer ?
#
loop_
_entity_poly.entity_id
_entity_poly.type
_entity_poly.pdbx_seq_one_letter_code
_entity_poly.pdbx_strand_id
1 'polypeptide(L)'
;MSKPRRRDVLAAAGAGALAAALGGLKAAGAAEAGASGEYELSKLPYGYDALAPAIEEKILRLHHTKHHAAYVKGLNSTLAALAKAREAGDLASISGLSRALAFHGSGHVLHDLYWRSMRPGAATQPEGALQAALERDFGSVEKFSAHFAAAAKAVEGSGWAILVHEPLGKRLMILQVLNHQNLTLWGAAPLMVCDVWEHAYYLQYANDRAAYVDAFMKIIDWPGVAKRYEAAVK
;
A
#
# COMPACT_ATOMS: atom_id res chain seq x y z
N MET A 1 9.55 78.85 5.90
CA MET A 1 8.35 78.08 6.30
C MET A 1 8.40 76.77 5.51
N SER A 2 8.45 75.54 6.01
CA SER A 2 8.34 74.88 7.32
C SER A 2 9.17 73.58 7.25
N LYS A 3 9.87 73.17 8.32
CA LYS A 3 10.69 71.93 8.39
C LYS A 3 9.80 70.68 8.49
N PRO A 4 10.19 69.52 7.90
CA PRO A 4 9.57 68.25 8.23
C PRO A 4 10.15 67.68 9.54
N ARG A 5 9.26 67.18 10.40
CA ARG A 5 9.61 66.55 11.69
C ARG A 5 9.90 65.07 11.47
N ARG A 6 10.97 64.60 12.12
CA ARG A 6 11.32 63.18 12.32
C ARG A 6 10.35 62.54 13.33
N ARG A 7 10.02 61.26 13.09
CA ARG A 7 9.47 60.19 13.97
C ARG A 7 8.55 59.33 13.09
N ASP A 8 8.70 58.03 12.84
CA ASP A 8 9.51 56.92 13.36
C ASP A 8 9.62 55.91 12.19
N VAL A 9 10.78 55.53 11.68
CA VAL A 9 11.59 54.33 12.02
C VAL A 9 10.76 53.12 12.47
N LEU A 10 10.42 52.22 11.52
CA LEU A 10 10.60 50.75 11.55
C LEU A 10 9.70 50.06 10.51
N ALA A 11 10.29 49.60 9.42
CA ALA A 11 9.87 48.39 8.69
C ALA A 11 11.05 47.95 7.81
N ALA A 12 11.95 47.18 8.40
CA ALA A 12 13.02 46.52 7.69
C ALA A 12 12.50 45.21 7.06
N ALA A 13 13.05 44.90 5.88
CA ALA A 13 13.32 43.57 5.30
C ALA A 13 12.16 42.53 5.25
N GLY A 14 11.88 41.84 4.16
CA GLY A 14 12.52 41.71 2.87
C GLY A 14 11.64 40.79 2.01
N ALA A 15 11.46 41.13 0.74
CA ALA A 15 10.80 40.26 -0.23
C ALA A 15 11.86 39.33 -0.82
N GLY A 16 11.86 38.07 -0.40
CA GLY A 16 12.76 37.04 -0.90
C GLY A 16 12.08 35.68 -0.92
N ALA A 17 11.72 35.25 -2.14
CA ALA A 17 11.53 33.90 -2.66
C ALA A 17 10.93 32.78 -1.75
N LEU A 18 9.87 32.11 -2.24
CA LEU A 18 10.00 30.76 -2.84
C LEU A 18 8.63 30.28 -3.34
N ALA A 19 8.38 30.40 -4.65
CA ALA A 19 7.32 29.63 -5.29
C ALA A 19 7.83 28.19 -5.45
N ALA A 20 7.50 27.32 -4.49
CA ALA A 20 7.78 25.89 -4.59
C ALA A 20 6.81 25.26 -5.58
N ALA A 21 7.38 24.65 -6.63
CA ALA A 21 6.70 23.87 -7.63
C ALA A 21 5.98 22.67 -7.00
N LEU A 22 4.65 22.74 -6.89
CA LEU A 22 3.79 21.58 -6.67
C LEU A 22 3.42 21.01 -8.03
N GLY A 23 4.32 20.21 -8.60
CA GLY A 23 4.10 19.52 -9.85
C GLY A 23 4.80 18.16 -9.84
N GLY A 24 4.06 17.12 -9.46
CA GLY A 24 4.43 15.75 -9.79
C GLY A 24 4.67 14.81 -8.61
N LEU A 25 3.62 14.48 -7.85
CA LEU A 25 3.49 13.13 -7.29
C LEU A 25 2.37 12.41 -8.03
N LYS A 26 2.71 11.69 -9.09
CA LYS A 26 1.89 10.55 -9.52
C LYS A 26 2.35 9.37 -8.68
N ALA A 27 1.65 9.11 -7.57
CA ALA A 27 1.88 7.92 -6.77
C ALA A 27 1.79 6.69 -7.68
N ALA A 28 2.88 5.93 -7.78
CA ALA A 28 2.85 4.67 -8.51
C ALA A 28 1.96 3.69 -7.76
N GLY A 29 0.86 3.27 -8.42
CA GLY A 29 -0.03 2.23 -7.91
C GLY A 29 -1.18 2.72 -7.03
N ALA A 30 -1.62 3.97 -7.18
CA ALA A 30 -2.90 4.37 -6.59
C ALA A 30 -4.06 3.60 -7.26
N ALA A 31 -4.98 3.08 -6.45
CA ALA A 31 -6.27 2.61 -6.93
C ALA A 31 -6.91 3.71 -7.80
N GLU A 32 -7.29 3.36 -9.03
CA GLU A 32 -7.91 4.32 -9.94
C GLU A 32 -9.36 4.53 -9.50
N ALA A 33 -9.76 5.80 -9.31
CA ALA A 33 -11.16 6.16 -9.22
C ALA A 33 -11.78 6.02 -10.61
N GLY A 34 -12.93 5.36 -10.69
CA GLY A 34 -13.71 5.23 -11.90
C GLY A 34 -14.22 6.56 -12.44
N ALA A 35 -14.81 6.55 -13.63
CA ALA A 35 -15.33 7.75 -14.29
C ALA A 35 -16.41 8.48 -13.48
N SER A 36 -17.05 7.79 -12.52
CA SER A 36 -18.02 8.35 -11.57
C SER A 36 -17.38 9.00 -10.34
N GLY A 37 -16.07 8.88 -10.16
CA GLY A 37 -15.35 9.27 -8.94
C GLY A 37 -15.42 8.23 -7.81
N GLU A 38 -16.10 7.09 -8.01
CA GLU A 38 -16.12 5.97 -7.07
C GLU A 38 -14.91 5.05 -7.26
N TYR A 39 -14.50 4.35 -6.20
CA TYR A 39 -13.49 3.30 -6.31
C TYR A 39 -14.07 2.08 -7.04
N GLU A 40 -13.26 1.48 -7.92
CA GLU A 40 -13.65 0.30 -8.69
C GLU A 40 -12.83 -0.94 -8.30
N LEU A 41 -13.43 -2.11 -8.53
CA LEU A 41 -12.71 -3.38 -8.39
C LEU A 41 -11.79 -3.57 -9.61
N SER A 42 -10.50 -3.29 -9.44
CA SER A 42 -9.47 -3.54 -10.46
C SER A 42 -9.52 -4.97 -10.99
N LYS A 43 -9.42 -5.14 -12.31
CA LYS A 43 -9.24 -6.47 -12.92
C LYS A 43 -7.89 -7.06 -12.50
N LEU A 44 -7.84 -8.39 -12.35
CA LEU A 44 -6.57 -9.08 -12.15
C LEU A 44 -5.65 -8.92 -13.38
N PRO A 45 -4.33 -8.80 -13.19
CA PRO A 45 -3.38 -8.70 -14.29
C PRO A 45 -3.12 -10.03 -15.01
N TYR A 46 -3.73 -11.12 -14.54
CA TYR A 46 -3.59 -12.49 -15.05
C TYR A 46 -4.90 -13.28 -14.85
N GLY A 47 -4.99 -14.48 -15.46
CA GLY A 47 -6.11 -15.39 -15.29
C GLY A 47 -6.23 -15.95 -13.88
N TYR A 48 -7.42 -16.38 -13.47
CA TYR A 48 -7.65 -16.90 -12.12
C TYR A 48 -6.87 -18.20 -11.82
N ASP A 49 -6.49 -18.96 -12.82
CA ASP A 49 -5.72 -20.20 -12.73
C ASP A 49 -4.20 -19.98 -12.88
N ALA A 50 -3.78 -18.75 -13.22
CA ALA A 50 -2.41 -18.45 -13.64
C ALA A 50 -1.34 -18.60 -12.55
N LEU A 51 -1.74 -18.63 -11.27
CA LEU A 51 -0.83 -18.76 -10.12
C LEU A 51 -0.72 -20.20 -9.60
N ALA A 52 -1.43 -21.16 -10.20
CA ALA A 52 -1.30 -22.55 -9.83
C ALA A 52 0.13 -23.07 -10.13
N PRO A 53 0.72 -23.92 -9.26
CA PRO A 53 0.12 -24.54 -8.08
C PRO A 53 0.25 -23.71 -6.79
N ALA A 54 0.85 -22.52 -6.82
CA ALA A 54 1.10 -21.74 -5.61
C ALA A 54 -0.19 -21.16 -5.00
N ILE A 55 -1.16 -20.79 -5.82
CA ILE A 55 -2.50 -20.37 -5.37
C ILE A 55 -3.53 -20.97 -6.33
N GLU A 56 -4.45 -21.76 -5.79
CA GLU A 56 -5.55 -22.35 -6.56
C GLU A 56 -6.54 -21.32 -7.10
N GLU A 57 -7.12 -21.62 -8.27
CA GLU A 57 -8.09 -20.76 -8.94
C GLU A 57 -9.26 -20.38 -8.04
N LYS A 58 -9.78 -21.34 -7.27
CA LYS A 58 -10.91 -21.13 -6.37
C LYS A 58 -10.59 -20.07 -5.32
N ILE A 59 -9.39 -20.09 -4.74
CA ILE A 59 -8.95 -19.08 -3.78
C ILE A 59 -8.86 -17.73 -4.46
N LEU A 60 -8.12 -17.63 -5.56
CA LEU A 60 -7.90 -16.37 -6.26
C LEU A 60 -9.22 -15.73 -6.71
N ARG A 61 -10.17 -16.54 -7.19
CA ARG A 61 -11.51 -16.09 -7.59
C ARG A 61 -12.34 -15.59 -6.42
N LEU A 62 -12.39 -16.32 -5.30
CA LEU A 62 -13.13 -15.88 -4.12
C LEU A 62 -12.50 -14.62 -3.50
N HIS A 63 -11.18 -14.61 -3.37
CA HIS A 63 -10.41 -13.50 -2.78
C HIS A 63 -10.60 -12.20 -3.58
N HIS A 64 -10.59 -12.28 -4.91
CA HIS A 64 -10.86 -11.12 -5.76
C HIS A 64 -12.35 -10.74 -5.82
N THR A 65 -13.23 -11.68 -6.20
CA THR A 65 -14.63 -11.35 -6.52
C THR A 65 -15.54 -11.20 -5.29
N LYS A 66 -15.10 -11.64 -4.11
CA LYS A 66 -15.85 -11.53 -2.86
C LYS A 66 -15.16 -10.61 -1.86
N HIS A 67 -13.94 -10.96 -1.44
CA HIS A 67 -13.26 -10.20 -0.38
C HIS A 67 -12.85 -8.80 -0.87
N HIS A 68 -12.09 -8.70 -1.97
CA HIS A 68 -11.70 -7.39 -2.51
C HIS A 68 -12.92 -6.54 -2.91
N ALA A 69 -13.91 -7.16 -3.56
CA ALA A 69 -15.18 -6.49 -3.90
C ALA A 69 -15.91 -5.89 -2.69
N ALA A 70 -15.88 -6.58 -1.53
CA ALA A 70 -16.49 -6.08 -0.30
C ALA A 70 -15.77 -4.84 0.26
N TYR A 71 -14.43 -4.76 0.16
CA TYR A 71 -13.69 -3.57 0.57
C TYR A 71 -13.98 -2.37 -0.32
N VAL A 72 -14.06 -2.58 -1.65
CA VAL A 72 -14.43 -1.51 -2.60
C VAL A 72 -15.83 -0.96 -2.28
N LYS A 73 -16.82 -1.84 -2.11
CA LYS A 73 -18.18 -1.44 -1.74
C LYS A 73 -18.21 -0.70 -0.39
N GLY A 74 -17.51 -1.23 0.61
CA GLY A 74 -17.45 -0.63 1.95
C GLY A 74 -16.79 0.75 1.95
N LEU A 75 -15.77 0.95 1.13
CA LEU A 75 -15.08 2.23 0.97
C LEU A 75 -16.02 3.28 0.37
N ASN A 76 -16.68 2.98 -0.75
CA ASN A 76 -17.62 3.90 -1.40
C ASN A 76 -18.78 4.27 -0.47
N SER A 77 -19.39 3.27 0.19
CA SER A 77 -20.46 3.52 1.17
C SER A 77 -20.01 4.40 2.33
N THR A 78 -18.79 4.19 2.83
CA THR A 78 -18.25 4.99 3.94
C THR A 78 -18.00 6.44 3.54
N LEU A 79 -17.47 6.67 2.34
CA LEU A 79 -17.24 8.01 1.81
C LEU A 79 -18.55 8.79 1.60
N ALA A 80 -19.58 8.12 1.07
CA ALA A 80 -20.92 8.70 0.94
C ALA A 80 -21.52 9.07 2.31
N ALA A 81 -21.39 8.19 3.31
CA ALA A 81 -21.85 8.46 4.67
C ALA A 81 -21.09 9.63 5.33
N LEU A 82 -19.78 9.72 5.12
CA LEU A 82 -18.96 10.86 5.59
C LEU A 82 -19.37 12.18 4.92
N ALA A 83 -19.69 12.17 3.62
CA ALA A 83 -20.18 13.35 2.92
C ALA A 83 -21.52 13.83 3.51
N LYS A 84 -22.48 12.91 3.67
CA LYS A 84 -23.77 13.21 4.29
C LYS A 84 -23.64 13.76 5.73
N ALA A 85 -22.74 13.17 6.54
CA ALA A 85 -22.47 13.64 7.90
C ALA A 85 -21.95 15.09 7.92
N ARG A 86 -21.05 15.45 6.99
CA ARG A 86 -20.56 16.83 6.85
C ARG A 86 -21.65 17.79 6.41
N GLU A 87 -22.46 17.42 5.43
CA GLU A 87 -23.56 18.24 4.94
C GLU A 87 -24.63 18.50 6.00
N ALA A 88 -24.96 17.48 6.80
CA ALA A 88 -25.96 17.58 7.87
C ALA A 88 -25.43 18.23 9.17
N GLY A 89 -24.10 18.36 9.33
CA GLY A 89 -23.48 18.75 10.59
C GLY A 89 -23.63 17.71 11.72
N ASP A 90 -24.06 16.49 11.42
CA ASP A 90 -24.20 15.39 12.37
C ASP A 90 -22.95 14.50 12.36
N LEU A 91 -22.08 14.74 13.35
CA LEU A 91 -20.81 14.05 13.49
C LEU A 91 -20.81 12.99 14.61
N ALA A 92 -21.98 12.61 15.14
CA ALA A 92 -22.08 11.66 16.24
C ALA A 92 -21.42 10.29 15.91
N SER A 93 -21.47 9.88 14.63
CA SER A 93 -20.92 8.61 14.14
C SER A 93 -19.49 8.72 13.59
N ILE A 94 -18.80 9.87 13.75
CA ILE A 94 -17.53 10.13 13.06
C ILE A 94 -16.42 9.13 13.42
N SER A 95 -16.37 8.66 14.67
CA SER A 95 -15.40 7.66 15.11
C SER A 95 -15.62 6.31 14.40
N GLY A 96 -16.88 5.89 14.24
CA GLY A 96 -17.23 4.67 13.51
C GLY A 96 -16.89 4.77 12.02
N LEU A 97 -17.26 5.89 11.39
CA LEU A 97 -16.99 6.13 9.98
C LEU A 97 -15.49 6.24 9.68
N SER A 98 -14.71 6.86 10.58
CA SER A 98 -13.26 6.96 10.42
C SER A 98 -12.58 5.59 10.50
N ARG A 99 -13.03 4.70 11.41
CA ARG A 99 -12.53 3.32 11.48
C ARG A 99 -12.91 2.53 10.23
N ALA A 100 -14.15 2.66 9.76
CA ALA A 100 -14.61 1.99 8.54
C ALA A 100 -13.82 2.46 7.31
N LEU A 101 -13.53 3.76 7.21
CA LEU A 101 -12.73 4.33 6.13
C LEU A 101 -11.32 3.74 6.13
N ALA A 102 -10.66 3.69 7.29
CA ALA A 102 -9.33 3.11 7.41
C ALA A 102 -9.32 1.62 7.04
N PHE A 103 -10.30 0.85 7.52
CA PHE A 103 -10.40 -0.58 7.26
C PHE A 103 -10.67 -0.90 5.79
N HIS A 104 -11.72 -0.33 5.19
CA HIS A 104 -12.08 -0.60 3.79
C HIS A 104 -11.09 0.03 2.81
N GLY A 105 -10.61 1.25 3.10
CA GLY A 105 -9.61 1.94 2.29
C GLY A 105 -8.30 1.16 2.22
N SER A 106 -7.77 0.75 3.37
CA SER A 106 -6.54 -0.04 3.40
C SER A 106 -6.76 -1.44 2.82
N GLY A 107 -7.93 -2.06 3.06
CA GLY A 107 -8.28 -3.36 2.47
C GLY A 107 -8.28 -3.29 0.95
N HIS A 108 -8.87 -2.26 0.34
CA HIS A 108 -8.84 -2.06 -1.11
C HIS A 108 -7.40 -1.87 -1.64
N VAL A 109 -6.63 -0.95 -1.06
CA VAL A 109 -5.26 -0.65 -1.51
C VAL A 109 -4.34 -1.88 -1.40
N LEU A 110 -4.40 -2.60 -0.28
CA LEU A 110 -3.54 -3.76 -0.06
C LEU A 110 -3.89 -4.92 -0.98
N HIS A 111 -5.18 -5.17 -1.25
CA HIS A 111 -5.56 -6.22 -2.22
C HIS A 111 -5.17 -5.83 -3.65
N ASP A 112 -5.38 -4.57 -4.04
CA ASP A 112 -4.95 -4.06 -5.35
C ASP A 112 -3.43 -4.27 -5.55
N LEU A 113 -2.63 -3.99 -4.52
CA LEU A 113 -1.20 -4.24 -4.52
C LEU A 113 -0.85 -5.75 -4.46
N TYR A 114 -1.64 -6.57 -3.77
CA TYR A 114 -1.42 -8.02 -3.66
C TYR A 114 -1.49 -8.71 -5.01
N TRP A 115 -2.52 -8.44 -5.82
CA TRP A 115 -2.61 -8.95 -7.20
C TRP A 115 -1.42 -8.56 -8.05
N ARG A 116 -0.89 -7.37 -7.79
CA ARG A 116 0.23 -6.75 -8.50
C ARG A 116 1.59 -7.09 -7.89
N SER A 117 1.61 -7.85 -6.81
CA SER A 117 2.81 -8.39 -6.15
C SER A 117 3.15 -9.79 -6.68
N MET A 118 2.27 -10.39 -7.48
CA MET A 118 2.42 -11.74 -8.01
C MET A 118 2.37 -11.75 -9.54
N ARG A 119 2.93 -12.78 -10.17
CA ARG A 119 2.79 -13.02 -11.61
C ARG A 119 2.97 -14.50 -11.97
N PRO A 120 2.34 -14.98 -13.07
CA PRO A 120 2.67 -16.27 -13.66
C PRO A 120 4.12 -16.28 -14.16
N GLY A 121 4.82 -17.41 -14.02
CA GLY A 121 6.21 -17.54 -14.48
C GLY A 121 7.12 -16.46 -13.92
N ALA A 122 6.96 -16.15 -12.64
CA ALA A 122 7.74 -15.14 -11.93
C ALA A 122 9.25 -15.33 -12.13
N ALA A 123 9.95 -14.20 -12.29
CA ALA A 123 11.40 -14.20 -12.15
C ALA A 123 11.73 -14.70 -10.74
N THR A 124 12.83 -15.44 -10.60
CA THR A 124 13.21 -16.00 -9.30
C THR A 124 13.88 -14.97 -8.39
N GLN A 125 14.37 -13.85 -8.95
CA GLN A 125 15.15 -12.84 -8.23
C GLN A 125 14.85 -11.41 -8.71
N PRO A 126 15.00 -10.40 -7.83
CA PRO A 126 15.05 -9.00 -8.23
C PRO A 126 16.36 -8.68 -8.96
N GLU A 127 16.34 -7.63 -9.79
CA GLU A 127 17.50 -7.16 -10.55
C GLU A 127 17.65 -5.64 -10.41
N GLY A 128 18.80 -5.13 -10.87
CA GLY A 128 19.03 -3.69 -11.04
C GLY A 128 18.95 -2.90 -9.74
N ALA A 129 18.31 -1.73 -9.79
CA ALA A 129 18.27 -0.79 -8.66
C ALA A 129 17.56 -1.38 -7.42
N LEU A 130 16.55 -2.23 -7.62
CA LEU A 130 15.87 -2.91 -6.52
C LEU A 130 16.79 -3.91 -5.82
N GLN A 131 17.51 -4.74 -6.58
CA GLN A 131 18.46 -5.69 -6.01
C GLN A 131 19.52 -4.97 -5.16
N ALA A 132 20.13 -3.91 -5.71
CA ALA A 132 21.13 -3.14 -4.98
C ALA A 132 20.57 -2.51 -3.67
N ALA A 133 19.32 -2.06 -3.69
CA ALA A 133 18.66 -1.53 -2.50
C ALA A 133 18.39 -2.61 -1.44
N LEU A 134 17.97 -3.81 -1.87
CA LEU A 134 17.77 -4.95 -0.98
C LEU A 134 19.09 -5.40 -0.34
N GLU A 135 20.16 -5.50 -1.13
CA GLU A 135 21.50 -5.84 -0.64
C GLU A 135 22.03 -4.79 0.34
N ARG A 136 21.79 -3.51 0.08
CA ARG A 136 22.18 -2.42 0.99
C ARG A 136 21.45 -2.50 2.33
N ASP A 137 20.14 -2.67 2.32
CA ASP A 137 19.31 -2.51 3.53
C ASP A 137 19.15 -3.81 4.33
N PHE A 138 19.29 -4.98 3.69
CA PHE A 138 19.14 -6.30 4.32
C PHE A 138 20.43 -7.13 4.29
N GLY A 139 21.47 -6.66 3.60
CA GLY A 139 22.77 -7.33 3.47
C GLY A 139 22.87 -8.33 2.33
N SER A 140 21.76 -8.94 1.90
CA SER A 140 21.65 -9.72 0.67
C SER A 140 20.17 -9.97 0.31
N VAL A 141 19.89 -10.40 -0.92
CA VAL A 141 18.52 -10.78 -1.33
C VAL A 141 18.01 -12.00 -0.56
N GLU A 142 18.90 -12.94 -0.21
CA GLU A 142 18.56 -14.11 0.60
C GLU A 142 18.18 -13.70 2.02
N LYS A 143 18.92 -12.78 2.63
CA LYS A 143 18.59 -12.24 3.97
C LYS A 143 17.30 -11.46 3.96
N PHE A 144 17.05 -10.66 2.93
CA PHE A 144 15.75 -10.03 2.71
C PHE A 144 14.65 -11.10 2.65
N SER A 145 14.81 -12.11 1.80
CA SER A 145 13.79 -13.13 1.56
C SER A 145 13.47 -13.91 2.84
N ALA A 146 14.50 -14.26 3.62
CA ALA A 146 14.33 -14.91 4.91
C ALA A 146 13.59 -14.02 5.92
N HIS A 147 13.94 -12.72 6.01
CA HIS A 147 13.27 -11.78 6.88
C HIS A 147 11.80 -11.59 6.47
N PHE A 148 11.51 -11.37 5.18
CA PHE A 148 10.16 -11.17 4.69
C PHE A 148 9.28 -12.39 4.95
N ALA A 149 9.77 -13.59 4.64
CA ALA A 149 9.04 -14.83 4.88
C ALA A 149 8.79 -15.06 6.39
N ALA A 150 9.78 -14.79 7.25
CA ALA A 150 9.62 -14.90 8.69
C ALA A 150 8.56 -13.91 9.23
N ALA A 151 8.60 -12.66 8.76
CA ALA A 151 7.62 -11.64 9.12
C ALA A 151 6.19 -12.03 8.69
N ALA A 152 6.01 -12.57 7.48
CA ALA A 152 4.70 -13.03 7.01
C ALA A 152 4.16 -14.19 7.86
N LYS A 153 5.00 -15.18 8.15
CA LYS A 153 4.62 -16.36 8.96
C LYS A 153 4.22 -15.96 10.38
N ALA A 154 4.92 -14.99 10.96
CA ALA A 154 4.77 -14.58 12.37
C ALA A 154 3.68 -13.55 12.64
N VAL A 155 2.86 -13.15 11.64
CA VAL A 155 1.74 -12.21 11.88
C VAL A 155 0.74 -12.81 12.89
N GLU A 156 0.41 -12.05 13.94
CA GLU A 156 -0.56 -12.50 14.94
C GLU A 156 -1.99 -12.19 14.49
N GLY A 157 -2.77 -13.23 14.19
CA GLY A 157 -4.13 -13.10 13.64
C GLY A 157 -4.14 -12.75 12.16
N SER A 158 -5.02 -11.82 11.78
CA SER A 158 -5.24 -11.36 10.40
C SER A 158 -4.29 -10.23 10.05
N GLY A 159 -3.59 -10.32 8.92
CA GLY A 159 -2.66 -9.27 8.54
C GLY A 159 -1.81 -9.56 7.30
N TRP A 160 -0.69 -8.85 7.20
CA TRP A 160 0.15 -8.79 6.01
C TRP A 160 1.63 -8.66 6.38
N ALA A 161 2.51 -9.18 5.53
CA ALA A 161 3.88 -8.67 5.44
C ALA A 161 3.98 -7.70 4.27
N ILE A 162 4.65 -6.56 4.46
CA ILE A 162 4.78 -5.52 3.44
C ILE A 162 6.23 -5.08 3.33
N LEU A 163 6.77 -5.09 2.10
CA LEU A 163 8.01 -4.40 1.76
C LEU A 163 7.65 -2.96 1.39
N VAL A 164 8.25 -1.99 2.07
CA VAL A 164 8.03 -0.56 1.84
C VAL A 164 9.33 0.17 1.55
N HIS A 165 9.24 1.28 0.82
CA HIS A 165 10.26 2.33 0.83
C HIS A 165 9.86 3.43 1.82
N GLU A 166 10.73 3.72 2.79
CA GLU A 166 10.56 4.82 3.73
C GLU A 166 11.41 6.02 3.27
N PRO A 167 10.76 7.13 2.85
CA PRO A 167 11.43 8.22 2.15
C PRO A 167 12.31 9.10 3.05
N LEU A 168 12.04 9.24 4.35
CA LEU A 168 12.84 10.10 5.24
C LEU A 168 14.24 9.52 5.46
N GLY A 169 14.30 8.22 5.75
CA GLY A 169 15.53 7.45 5.92
C GLY A 169 16.06 6.82 4.64
N LYS A 170 15.37 7.03 3.51
CA LYS A 170 15.70 6.55 2.15
C LYS A 170 16.03 5.05 2.10
N ARG A 171 15.26 4.24 2.83
CA ARG A 171 15.55 2.80 3.02
C ARG A 171 14.35 1.92 2.78
N LEU A 172 14.62 0.67 2.48
CA LEU A 172 13.63 -0.39 2.47
C LEU A 172 13.39 -0.88 3.90
N MET A 173 12.14 -1.19 4.21
CA MET A 173 11.73 -1.77 5.49
C MET A 173 10.71 -2.89 5.24
N ILE A 174 10.59 -3.79 6.21
CA ILE A 174 9.53 -4.80 6.26
C ILE A 174 8.61 -4.46 7.44
N LEU A 175 7.31 -4.39 7.17
CA LEU A 175 6.27 -4.14 8.17
C LEU A 175 5.37 -5.37 8.32
N GLN A 176 4.95 -5.66 9.54
CA GLN A 176 3.86 -6.59 9.84
C GLN A 176 2.59 -5.78 10.10
N VAL A 177 1.69 -5.72 9.13
CA VAL A 177 0.43 -4.98 9.25
C VAL A 177 -0.64 -5.88 9.83
N LEU A 178 -1.36 -5.42 10.85
CA LEU A 178 -2.53 -6.12 11.40
C LEU A 178 -3.82 -5.58 10.81
N ASN A 179 -4.79 -6.46 10.63
CA ASN A 179 -5.99 -6.23 9.83
C ASN A 179 -5.62 -5.74 8.43
N HIS A 180 -5.93 -4.47 8.10
CA HIS A 180 -5.41 -3.79 6.92
C HIS A 180 -4.72 -2.47 7.25
N GLN A 181 -5.05 -1.86 8.39
CA GLN A 181 -4.74 -0.46 8.69
C GLN A 181 -3.90 -0.26 9.97
N ASN A 182 -3.60 -1.34 10.71
CA ASN A 182 -2.88 -1.25 11.97
C ASN A 182 -1.40 -1.60 11.77
N LEU A 183 -0.52 -0.98 12.57
CA LEU A 183 0.94 -1.16 12.51
C LEU A 183 1.57 -0.76 11.16
N THR A 184 1.02 0.29 10.54
CA THR A 184 1.60 0.93 9.35
C THR A 184 2.54 2.08 9.72
N LEU A 185 3.37 2.51 8.77
CA LEU A 185 4.23 3.68 8.88
C LEU A 185 3.74 4.76 7.89
N TRP A 186 3.32 5.92 8.40
CA TRP A 186 2.83 7.01 7.56
C TRP A 186 3.93 7.55 6.65
N GLY A 187 3.59 7.72 5.36
CA GLY A 187 4.53 8.18 4.33
C GLY A 187 5.38 7.06 3.71
N ALA A 188 5.37 5.84 4.26
CA ALA A 188 6.03 4.71 3.63
C ALA A 188 5.28 4.27 2.36
N ALA A 189 5.99 4.10 1.26
CA ALA A 189 5.45 3.68 -0.02
C ALA A 189 5.50 2.14 -0.14
N PRO A 190 4.36 1.44 -0.19
CA PRO A 190 4.34 -0.02 -0.28
C PRO A 190 4.73 -0.49 -1.68
N LEU A 191 5.62 -1.49 -1.75
CA LEU A 191 6.19 -2.00 -3.00
C LEU A 191 5.67 -3.41 -3.33
N MET A 192 5.51 -4.23 -2.29
CA MET A 192 5.07 -5.63 -2.36
C MET A 192 4.37 -6.02 -1.06
N VAL A 193 3.31 -6.82 -1.16
CA VAL A 193 2.56 -7.32 0.01
C VAL A 193 2.30 -8.81 -0.09
N CYS A 194 2.23 -9.49 1.06
CA CYS A 194 1.78 -10.87 1.20
C CYS A 194 0.56 -10.89 2.15
N ASP A 195 -0.59 -11.35 1.66
CA ASP A 195 -1.81 -11.49 2.46
C ASP A 195 -1.75 -12.77 3.30
N VAL A 196 -1.73 -12.66 4.63
CA VAL A 196 -1.75 -13.82 5.54
C VAL A 196 -3.03 -13.87 6.36
N TRP A 197 -4.10 -13.22 5.89
CA TRP A 197 -5.46 -13.58 6.31
C TRP A 197 -5.78 -15.01 5.89
N GLU A 198 -6.52 -15.74 6.72
CA GLU A 198 -6.85 -17.15 6.45
C GLU A 198 -7.60 -17.33 5.13
N HIS A 199 -8.42 -16.36 4.70
CA HIS A 199 -9.09 -16.43 3.39
C HIS A 199 -8.13 -16.55 2.20
N ALA A 200 -6.86 -16.14 2.37
CA ALA A 200 -5.87 -16.12 1.30
C ALA A 200 -5.26 -17.49 1.03
N TYR A 201 -5.38 -18.43 1.98
CA TYR A 201 -4.67 -19.72 1.88
C TYR A 201 -5.42 -20.93 2.44
N TYR A 202 -6.39 -20.75 3.34
CA TYR A 202 -6.91 -21.85 4.15
C TYR A 202 -7.57 -22.97 3.34
N LEU A 203 -8.18 -22.65 2.19
CA LEU A 203 -8.80 -23.67 1.34
C LEU A 203 -7.80 -24.64 0.69
N GLN A 204 -6.52 -24.28 0.60
CA GLN A 204 -5.46 -25.08 -0.03
C GLN A 204 -4.41 -25.55 0.99
N TYR A 205 -4.07 -24.71 1.97
CA TYR A 205 -3.00 -24.96 2.93
C TYR A 205 -3.51 -25.23 4.36
N ALA A 206 -4.82 -25.13 4.61
CA ALA A 206 -5.42 -25.24 5.93
C ALA A 206 -4.68 -24.37 6.96
N ASN A 207 -4.18 -24.96 8.05
CA ASN A 207 -3.43 -24.26 9.08
C ASN A 207 -1.95 -24.03 8.73
N ASP A 208 -1.44 -24.56 7.62
CA ASP A 208 -0.04 -24.43 7.21
C ASP A 208 0.22 -23.13 6.45
N ARG A 209 0.14 -22.01 7.18
CA ARG A 209 0.52 -20.69 6.66
C ARG A 209 1.95 -20.68 6.12
N ALA A 210 2.86 -21.45 6.71
CA ALA A 210 4.26 -21.45 6.31
C ALA A 210 4.43 -21.96 4.89
N ALA A 211 3.76 -23.06 4.53
CA ALA A 211 3.75 -23.59 3.17
C ALA A 211 3.14 -22.60 2.16
N TYR A 212 2.09 -21.88 2.52
CA TYR A 212 1.53 -20.81 1.69
C TYR A 212 2.54 -19.68 1.44
N VAL A 213 3.18 -19.17 2.50
CA VAL A 213 4.19 -18.11 2.37
C VAL A 213 5.35 -18.58 1.49
N ASP A 214 5.82 -19.81 1.66
CA ASP A 214 6.89 -20.38 0.84
C ASP A 214 6.49 -20.55 -0.64
N ALA A 215 5.20 -20.78 -0.92
CA ALA A 215 4.66 -20.78 -2.27
C ALA A 215 4.54 -19.36 -2.85
N PHE A 216 4.05 -18.40 -2.06
CA PHE A 216 3.97 -16.99 -2.42
C PHE A 216 5.34 -16.42 -2.84
N MET A 217 6.40 -16.73 -2.08
CA MET A 217 7.76 -16.24 -2.38
C MET A 217 8.27 -16.64 -3.76
N LYS A 218 7.72 -17.71 -4.36
CA LYS A 218 8.12 -18.21 -5.68
C LYS A 218 7.38 -17.55 -6.85
N ILE A 219 6.32 -16.80 -6.57
CA ILE A 219 5.47 -16.16 -7.59
C ILE A 219 5.51 -14.63 -7.55
N ILE A 220 6.48 -14.06 -6.84
CA ILE A 220 6.64 -12.60 -6.71
C ILE A 220 6.89 -11.94 -8.08
N ASP A 221 6.17 -10.85 -8.36
CA ASP A 221 6.40 -10.01 -9.53
C ASP A 221 7.56 -9.02 -9.33
N TRP A 222 8.79 -9.53 -9.32
CA TRP A 222 9.98 -8.70 -9.13
C TRP A 222 10.07 -7.49 -10.08
N PRO A 223 9.77 -7.61 -11.39
CA PRO A 223 9.73 -6.44 -12.27
C PRO A 223 8.68 -5.40 -11.87
N GLY A 224 7.49 -5.83 -11.45
CA GLY A 224 6.47 -4.93 -10.91
C GLY A 224 6.92 -4.22 -9.63
N VAL A 225 7.56 -4.95 -8.72
CA VAL A 225 8.14 -4.39 -7.48
C VAL A 225 9.25 -3.39 -7.82
N ALA A 226 10.14 -3.70 -8.77
CA ALA A 226 11.21 -2.80 -9.20
C ALA A 226 10.66 -1.50 -9.78
N LYS A 227 9.62 -1.57 -10.62
CA LYS A 227 8.94 -0.39 -11.17
C LYS A 227 8.32 0.49 -10.08
N ARG A 228 7.73 -0.10 -9.04
CA ARG A 228 7.20 0.65 -7.89
C ARG A 228 8.33 1.28 -7.08
N TYR A 229 9.43 0.57 -6.89
CA TYR A 229 10.62 1.09 -6.22
C TYR A 229 11.17 2.31 -6.95
N GLU A 230 11.39 2.22 -8.26
CA GLU A 230 11.87 3.35 -9.09
C GLU A 230 10.96 4.57 -9.03
N ALA A 231 9.66 4.37 -8.86
CA ALA A 231 8.72 5.48 -8.71
C ALA A 231 8.69 6.05 -7.29
N ALA A 232 8.96 5.24 -6.28
CA ALA A 232 8.96 5.65 -4.87
C ALA A 232 10.22 6.43 -4.48
N VAL A 233 11.34 6.25 -5.20
CA VAL A 233 12.62 6.94 -4.91
C VAL A 233 12.82 8.24 -5.68
N LYS A 234 11.87 8.63 -6.54
CA LYS A 234 11.87 9.91 -7.26
C LYS A 234 11.32 11.02 -6.39
#